data_AF-A0A316F7B4-F1
#
_entry.id   AF-A0A316F7B4-F1
#
_cell.length_a   1.000
_cell.length_b   1.000
_cell.length_c   1.000
_cell.angle_alpha   90.00
_cell.angle_beta   90.00
_cell.angle_gamma   90.00
#
_symmetry.space_group_name_H-M   'P 1'
#
loop_
_entity.id
_entity.type
_entity.pdbx_description
1 polymer ?
#
loop_
_entity_poly.entity_id
_entity_poly.type
_entity_poly.pdbx_seq_one_letter_code
_entity_poly.pdbx_strand_id
1 'polypeptide(L)'
;MVLLTAGVAAVLAGHDFRITERRVTIPTAAGSLDAVLVLPEDGPAHGLVVMVHGDGPVEATHDGLYRPWFEAAADAGFATLSWSKPGVGASTGDWLRQSMADRAVEASTVIDWARTRPDVPTGTVILWGASQAGWVVPRIAAERADITAIVAVSPAVNWLRQGRFHLLAELDHAGAGARERERAVAVSDQTRRLLEQRCDFATYRNTTDDDQPMDEARWGFVQRNHTADATADLRAVRVPVLLMLGDHDRNVDTVETENTYRQILGERVTVRRFDAAHSMAAPAMEEHTLLGLATGVFRPRSLLADTVLDTYRGYLDAAPAPGDGTGSPRPPR
;
A
#
# COMPACT_ATOMS: atom_id res chain seq x y z
N MET A 1 7.02 21.46 33.94
CA MET A 1 6.26 20.24 34.33
C MET A 1 4.87 20.21 33.71
N VAL A 2 4.03 21.25 33.90
CA VAL A 2 2.64 21.32 33.38
C VAL A 2 2.52 21.19 31.85
N LEU A 3 3.41 21.84 31.08
CA LEU A 3 3.42 21.74 29.61
C LEU A 3 3.84 20.35 29.11
N LEU A 4 4.74 19.66 29.83
CA LEU A 4 5.17 18.30 29.49
C LEU A 4 4.03 17.30 29.74
N THR A 5 3.32 17.44 30.86
CA THR A 5 2.17 16.59 31.20
C THR A 5 0.97 16.83 30.26
N ALA A 6 0.73 18.07 29.83
CA ALA A 6 -0.31 18.38 28.85
C ALA A 6 0.02 17.81 27.46
N GLY A 7 1.30 17.89 27.05
CA GLY A 7 1.77 17.27 25.80
C GLY A 7 1.63 15.75 25.82
N VAL A 8 2.03 15.09 26.91
CA VAL A 8 1.86 13.63 27.07
C VAL A 8 0.38 13.24 27.05
N ALA A 9 -0.49 13.96 27.77
CA ALA A 9 -1.92 13.69 27.77
C ALA A 9 -2.55 13.88 26.37
N ALA A 10 -2.12 14.89 25.61
CA ALA A 10 -2.57 15.11 24.24
C ALA A 10 -2.11 14.00 23.28
N VAL A 11 -0.88 13.51 23.42
CA VAL A 11 -0.40 12.33 22.66
C VAL A 11 -1.22 11.09 23.03
N LEU A 12 -1.40 10.82 24.32
CA LEU A 12 -2.18 9.65 24.77
C LEU A 12 -3.62 9.71 24.23
N ALA A 13 -4.28 10.87 24.31
CA ALA A 13 -5.63 11.04 23.77
C ALA A 13 -5.68 10.92 22.23
N GLY A 14 -4.65 11.40 21.53
CA GLY A 14 -4.56 11.30 20.06
C GLY A 14 -4.35 9.86 19.55
N HIS A 15 -3.70 9.03 20.37
CA HIS A 15 -3.38 7.63 20.10
C HIS A 15 -4.30 6.64 20.84
N ASP A 16 -5.38 7.13 21.43
CA ASP A 16 -6.43 6.30 22.00
C ASP A 16 -7.26 5.71 20.85
N PHE A 17 -6.78 4.62 20.26
CA PHE A 17 -7.44 3.90 19.18
C PHE A 17 -8.29 2.77 19.74
N ARG A 18 -9.51 2.61 19.22
CA ARG A 18 -10.48 1.58 19.64
C ARG A 18 -10.17 0.22 19.01
N ILE A 19 -8.94 -0.24 19.22
CA ILE A 19 -8.41 -1.47 18.63
C ILE A 19 -7.52 -2.22 19.62
N THR A 20 -7.58 -3.55 19.57
CA THR A 20 -6.59 -4.39 20.24
C THR A 20 -5.50 -4.81 19.25
N GLU A 21 -4.28 -4.30 19.44
CA GLU A 21 -3.11 -4.68 18.63
C GLU A 21 -2.33 -5.81 19.31
N ARG A 22 -2.08 -6.91 18.57
CA ARG A 22 -1.26 -8.04 19.02
C ARG A 22 -0.14 -8.30 18.04
N ARG A 23 1.12 -8.22 18.51
CA ARG A 23 2.26 -8.69 17.73
C ARG A 23 2.25 -10.21 17.59
N VAL A 24 2.47 -10.69 16.38
CA VAL A 24 2.53 -12.11 16.01
C VAL A 24 3.71 -12.34 15.08
N THR A 25 4.26 -13.55 15.11
CA THR A 25 5.34 -13.95 14.20
C THR A 25 4.79 -14.94 13.19
N ILE A 26 4.96 -14.62 11.90
CA ILE A 26 4.50 -15.46 10.80
C ILE A 26 5.69 -16.22 10.24
N PRO A 27 5.75 -17.55 10.39
CA PRO A 27 6.82 -18.35 9.78
C PRO A 27 6.66 -18.37 8.27
N THR A 28 7.79 -18.27 7.55
CA THR A 28 7.87 -18.42 6.10
C THR A 28 8.97 -19.42 5.74
N ALA A 29 9.02 -19.86 4.48
CA ALA A 29 10.11 -20.74 4.03
C ALA A 29 11.51 -20.09 4.14
N ALA A 30 11.57 -18.76 4.16
CA ALA A 30 12.81 -17.99 4.20
C ALA A 30 13.14 -17.41 5.60
N GLY A 31 12.34 -17.72 6.62
CA GLY A 31 12.51 -17.23 7.99
C GLY A 31 11.19 -16.86 8.64
N SER A 32 11.06 -15.63 9.09
CA SER A 32 9.83 -15.14 9.73
C SER A 32 9.56 -13.66 9.46
N LEU A 33 8.29 -13.31 9.47
CA LEU A 33 7.80 -11.93 9.39
C LEU A 33 7.26 -11.50 10.76
N ASP A 34 7.67 -10.32 11.21
CA ASP A 34 7.14 -9.61 12.37
C ASP A 34 5.85 -8.90 11.95
N ALA A 35 4.72 -9.28 12.55
CA ALA A 35 3.41 -8.84 12.14
C ALA A 35 2.58 -8.31 13.30
N VAL A 36 1.58 -7.50 12.98
CA VAL A 36 0.53 -7.06 13.89
C VAL A 36 -0.81 -7.62 13.41
N LEU A 37 -1.50 -8.32 14.30
CA LEU A 37 -2.91 -8.63 14.15
C LEU A 37 -3.70 -7.63 15.00
N VAL A 38 -4.57 -6.88 14.35
CA VAL A 38 -5.44 -5.90 14.98
C VAL A 38 -6.87 -6.41 14.98
N LEU A 39 -7.53 -6.34 16.12
CA LEU A 39 -8.91 -6.77 16.33
C LEU A 39 -9.77 -5.59 16.81
N PRO A 40 -11.08 -5.57 16.49
CA PRO A 40 -12.04 -4.71 17.17
C PRO A 40 -11.99 -4.93 18.69
N GLU A 41 -12.07 -3.85 19.47
CA GLU A 41 -12.27 -3.97 20.93
C GLU A 41 -13.67 -4.51 21.26
N ASP A 42 -14.66 -4.04 20.48
CA ASP A 42 -16.07 -4.34 20.72
C ASP A 42 -16.56 -5.45 19.77
N GLY A 43 -16.46 -6.69 20.24
CA GLY A 43 -17.06 -7.85 19.58
C GLY A 43 -16.15 -8.58 18.58
N PRO A 44 -16.64 -9.68 17.99
CA PRO A 44 -15.85 -10.48 17.06
C PRO A 44 -15.73 -9.80 15.70
N ALA A 45 -14.53 -9.83 15.12
CA ALA A 45 -14.36 -9.52 13.70
C ALA A 45 -14.98 -10.62 12.82
N HIS A 46 -15.60 -10.22 11.70
CA HIS A 46 -16.26 -11.13 10.74
C HIS A 46 -15.45 -11.36 9.46
N GLY A 47 -14.40 -10.56 9.23
CA GLY A 47 -13.49 -10.68 8.11
C GLY A 47 -12.09 -10.16 8.42
N LEU A 48 -11.19 -10.28 7.45
CA LEU A 48 -9.79 -9.89 7.55
C LEU A 48 -9.41 -8.93 6.42
N VAL A 49 -8.88 -7.77 6.79
CA VAL A 49 -8.12 -6.90 5.89
C VAL A 49 -6.64 -7.30 5.96
N VAL A 50 -6.01 -7.49 4.81
CA VAL A 50 -4.57 -7.79 4.70
C VAL A 50 -3.87 -6.63 3.99
N MET A 51 -2.94 -5.97 4.68
CA MET A 51 -2.27 -4.76 4.18
C MET A 51 -0.96 -5.07 3.47
N VAL A 52 -0.86 -4.65 2.21
CA VAL A 52 0.33 -4.79 1.36
C VAL A 52 0.96 -3.41 1.13
N HIS A 53 2.20 -3.25 1.59
CA HIS A 53 2.89 -1.96 1.62
C HIS A 53 3.36 -1.44 0.28
N GLY A 54 3.59 -0.12 0.21
CA GLY A 54 4.27 0.56 -0.91
C GLY A 54 5.74 0.21 -1.06
N ASP A 55 6.53 1.10 -1.65
CA ASP A 55 8.00 0.97 -1.75
C ASP A 55 8.68 1.38 -0.43
N GLY A 56 9.92 0.94 -0.19
CA GLY A 56 10.70 1.33 1.00
C GLY A 56 10.62 0.38 2.19
N PRO A 57 11.44 0.60 3.24
CA PRO A 57 11.54 -0.29 4.40
C PRO A 57 10.39 -0.07 5.40
N VAL A 58 9.19 -0.53 5.04
CA VAL A 58 7.97 -0.34 5.83
C VAL A 58 7.82 -1.42 6.91
N GLU A 59 7.69 -0.99 8.17
CA GLU A 59 7.33 -1.85 9.30
C GLU A 59 5.80 -2.00 9.45
N ALA A 60 5.36 -3.01 10.21
CA ALA A 60 3.97 -3.45 10.29
C ALA A 60 2.92 -2.37 10.58
N THR A 61 3.24 -1.32 11.35
CA THR A 61 2.31 -0.20 11.64
C THR A 61 2.58 1.07 10.83
N HIS A 62 3.60 1.06 9.97
CA HIS A 62 4.19 2.21 9.30
C HIS A 62 4.44 3.41 10.24
N ASP A 63 5.20 3.20 11.31
CA ASP A 63 5.47 4.12 12.41
C ASP A 63 4.18 4.66 13.08
N GLY A 64 3.15 3.81 13.14
CA GLY A 64 1.82 4.11 13.67
C GLY A 64 0.89 4.83 12.68
N LEU A 65 1.36 5.22 11.49
CA LEU A 65 0.55 5.90 10.47
C LEU A 65 -0.58 5.02 9.91
N TYR A 66 -0.50 3.70 10.10
CA TYR A 66 -1.57 2.79 9.69
C TYR A 66 -2.67 2.61 10.73
N ARG A 67 -2.48 3.05 11.98
CA ARG A 67 -3.50 2.88 13.03
C ARG A 67 -4.87 3.49 12.72
N PRO A 68 -4.98 4.66 12.05
CA PRO A 68 -6.28 5.16 11.59
C PRO A 68 -6.98 4.23 10.60
N TRP A 69 -6.22 3.57 9.71
CA TRP A 69 -6.76 2.56 8.79
C TRP A 69 -7.19 1.30 9.55
N PHE A 70 -6.38 0.83 10.51
CA PHE A 70 -6.74 -0.31 11.34
C PHE A 70 -8.03 -0.08 12.14
N GLU A 71 -8.18 1.12 12.72
CA GLU A 71 -9.38 1.48 13.47
C GLU A 71 -10.60 1.58 12.55
N ALA A 72 -10.47 2.20 11.37
CA ALA A 72 -11.58 2.26 10.41
C ALA A 72 -12.03 0.86 9.94
N ALA A 73 -11.09 -0.09 9.80
CA ALA A 73 -11.42 -1.48 9.53
C ALA A 73 -12.10 -2.18 10.71
N ALA A 74 -11.60 -1.97 11.93
CA ALA A 74 -12.18 -2.51 13.15
C ALA A 74 -13.60 -1.98 13.39
N ASP A 75 -13.83 -0.70 13.11
CA ASP A 75 -15.13 -0.04 13.14
C ASP A 75 -16.15 -0.59 12.11
N ALA A 76 -15.67 -1.24 11.05
CA ALA A 76 -16.46 -2.00 10.07
C ALA A 76 -16.58 -3.51 10.43
N GLY A 77 -16.07 -3.91 11.59
CA GLY A 77 -16.08 -5.29 12.07
C GLY A 77 -15.01 -6.19 11.42
N PHE A 78 -13.94 -5.62 10.87
CA PHE A 78 -12.83 -6.38 10.29
C PHE A 78 -11.62 -6.43 11.24
N ALA A 79 -10.97 -7.59 11.29
CA ALA A 79 -9.60 -7.69 11.77
C ALA A 79 -8.66 -7.12 10.70
N THR A 80 -7.48 -6.64 11.09
CA THR A 80 -6.41 -6.28 10.14
C THR A 80 -5.14 -7.07 10.42
N LEU A 81 -4.51 -7.60 9.38
CA LEU A 81 -3.19 -8.21 9.43
C LEU A 81 -2.22 -7.42 8.56
N SER A 82 -1.15 -6.94 9.18
CA SER A 82 -0.08 -6.18 8.54
C SER A 82 1.26 -6.68 9.07
N TRP A 83 2.33 -6.60 8.28
CA TRP A 83 3.64 -7.12 8.66
C TRP A 83 4.80 -6.24 8.23
N SER A 84 5.89 -6.26 8.98
CA SER A 84 7.14 -5.61 8.61
C SER A 84 7.74 -6.36 7.42
N LYS A 85 8.13 -5.62 6.36
CA LYS A 85 8.80 -6.24 5.20
C LYS A 85 10.06 -7.01 5.60
N PRO A 86 10.55 -7.95 4.77
CA PRO A 86 11.80 -8.65 5.06
C PRO A 86 12.96 -7.69 5.34
N GLY A 87 13.69 -7.95 6.43
CA GLY A 87 14.80 -7.11 6.89
C GLY A 87 14.38 -5.83 7.63
N VAL A 88 13.08 -5.62 7.89
CA VAL A 88 12.55 -4.49 8.64
C VAL A 88 11.99 -4.95 9.99
N GLY A 89 12.21 -4.17 11.04
CA GLY A 89 11.78 -4.55 12.39
C GLY A 89 12.41 -5.87 12.82
N ALA A 90 11.60 -6.82 13.28
CA ALA A 90 12.05 -8.17 13.62
C ALA A 90 11.87 -9.19 12.47
N SER A 91 11.49 -8.76 11.27
CA SER A 91 11.40 -9.64 10.09
C SER A 91 12.79 -10.01 9.57
N THR A 92 12.97 -11.29 9.27
CA THR A 92 14.18 -11.79 8.62
C THR A 92 14.22 -11.43 7.14
N GLY A 93 15.39 -11.54 6.51
CA GLY A 93 15.54 -11.39 5.05
C GLY A 93 15.87 -9.96 4.63
N ASP A 94 15.55 -9.63 3.38
CA ASP A 94 15.80 -8.32 2.77
C ASP A 94 14.82 -8.07 1.63
N TRP A 95 13.94 -7.08 1.80
CA TRP A 95 12.90 -6.73 0.83
C TRP A 95 13.49 -6.23 -0.49
N LEU A 96 14.70 -5.66 -0.49
CA LEU A 96 15.36 -5.26 -1.72
C LEU A 96 15.67 -6.46 -2.58
N ARG A 97 15.74 -7.70 -2.06
CA ARG A 97 15.97 -8.92 -2.84
C ARG A 97 14.72 -9.50 -3.53
N GLN A 98 13.54 -8.91 -3.30
CA GLN A 98 12.28 -9.42 -3.84
C GLN A 98 11.92 -8.85 -5.21
N SER A 99 11.39 -9.69 -6.09
CA SER A 99 10.58 -9.25 -7.23
C SER A 99 9.13 -8.94 -6.79
N MET A 100 8.33 -8.28 -7.63
CA MET A 100 6.89 -8.12 -7.37
C MET A 100 6.16 -9.46 -7.29
N ALA A 101 6.66 -10.50 -7.95
CA ALA A 101 6.14 -11.87 -7.81
C ALA A 101 6.44 -12.45 -6.42
N ASP A 102 7.68 -12.30 -5.95
CA ASP A 102 8.06 -12.75 -4.61
C ASP A 102 7.24 -12.04 -3.52
N ARG A 103 6.93 -10.76 -3.71
CA ARG A 103 6.04 -10.01 -2.81
C ARG A 103 4.60 -10.53 -2.80
N ALA A 104 4.08 -11.00 -3.94
CA ALA A 104 2.75 -11.62 -4.01
C ALA A 104 2.72 -12.99 -3.30
N VAL A 105 3.81 -13.76 -3.44
CA VAL A 105 4.00 -15.04 -2.72
C VAL A 105 4.11 -14.81 -1.21
N GLU A 106 4.85 -13.78 -0.78
CA GLU A 106 4.95 -13.38 0.63
C GLU A 106 3.56 -13.06 1.22
N ALA A 107 2.81 -12.16 0.58
CA ALA A 107 1.48 -11.80 1.03
C ALA A 107 0.52 -13.01 1.03
N SER A 108 0.63 -13.90 0.04
CA SER A 108 -0.13 -15.15 0.02
C SER A 108 0.24 -16.08 1.18
N THR A 109 1.51 -16.14 1.56
CA THR A 109 1.98 -16.89 2.74
C THR A 109 1.37 -16.34 4.03
N VAL A 110 1.27 -15.01 4.15
CA VAL A 110 0.62 -14.34 5.29
C VAL A 110 -0.87 -14.71 5.37
N ILE A 111 -1.58 -14.70 4.24
CA ILE A 111 -3.00 -15.09 4.19
C ILE A 111 -3.16 -16.58 4.52
N ASP A 112 -2.29 -17.45 3.99
CA ASP A 112 -2.35 -18.90 4.27
C ASP A 112 -2.10 -19.19 5.75
N TRP A 113 -1.12 -18.53 6.36
CA TRP A 113 -0.91 -18.59 7.80
C TRP A 113 -2.16 -18.16 8.56
N ALA A 114 -2.80 -17.04 8.19
CA ALA A 114 -4.02 -16.56 8.82
C ALA A 114 -5.16 -17.59 8.74
N ARG A 115 -5.29 -18.31 7.62
CA ARG A 115 -6.32 -19.36 7.45
C ARG A 115 -6.10 -20.58 8.34
N THR A 116 -4.88 -20.83 8.82
CA THR A 116 -4.61 -21.91 9.78
C THR A 116 -4.98 -21.55 11.23
N ARG A 117 -5.33 -20.27 11.49
CA ARG A 117 -5.56 -19.73 12.82
C ARG A 117 -7.07 -19.70 13.13
N PRO A 118 -7.55 -20.43 14.17
CA PRO A 118 -8.96 -20.39 14.55
C PRO A 118 -9.38 -19.04 15.15
N ASP A 119 -8.42 -18.21 15.57
CA ASP A 119 -8.64 -16.87 16.14
C ASP A 119 -8.50 -15.74 15.11
N VAL A 120 -8.39 -16.05 13.80
CA VAL A 120 -8.36 -15.06 12.72
C VAL A 120 -9.54 -15.29 11.77
N PRO A 121 -10.45 -14.32 11.58
CA PRO A 121 -11.66 -14.49 10.79
C PRO A 121 -11.39 -14.35 9.29
N THR A 122 -10.96 -15.43 8.64
CA THR A 122 -10.63 -15.44 7.20
C THR A 122 -11.81 -15.83 6.30
N GLY A 123 -13.06 -15.65 6.77
CA GLY A 123 -14.26 -15.96 5.99
C GLY A 123 -14.48 -14.98 4.82
N THR A 124 -14.15 -13.70 5.06
CA THR A 124 -14.09 -12.63 4.08
C THR A 124 -12.68 -12.05 4.14
N VAL A 125 -11.94 -12.03 3.02
CA VAL A 125 -10.56 -11.52 2.97
C VAL A 125 -10.50 -10.36 1.98
N ILE A 126 -10.10 -9.19 2.46
CA ILE A 126 -9.99 -7.97 1.66
C ILE A 126 -8.52 -7.57 1.60
N LEU A 127 -8.00 -7.38 0.40
CA LEU A 127 -6.64 -6.86 0.22
C LEU A 127 -6.69 -5.34 0.27
N TRP A 128 -5.88 -4.73 1.12
CA TRP A 128 -5.60 -3.30 1.08
C TRP A 128 -4.17 -3.13 0.58
N GLY A 129 -3.96 -2.30 -0.44
CA GLY A 129 -2.62 -2.10 -1.00
C GLY A 129 -2.38 -0.66 -1.43
N ALA A 130 -1.22 -0.12 -1.06
CA ALA A 130 -0.82 1.23 -1.40
C ALA A 130 0.36 1.31 -2.38
N SER A 131 0.36 2.28 -3.30
CA SER A 131 1.51 2.63 -4.14
C SER A 131 2.08 1.43 -4.92
N GLN A 132 3.33 1.02 -4.68
CA GLN A 132 3.98 -0.17 -5.27
C GLN A 132 3.16 -1.47 -5.13
N ALA A 133 2.27 -1.56 -4.12
CA ALA A 133 1.36 -2.70 -3.99
C ALA A 133 0.40 -2.85 -5.18
N GLY A 134 0.23 -1.82 -6.02
CA GLY A 134 -0.53 -1.89 -7.27
C GLY A 134 -0.02 -2.94 -8.25
N TRP A 135 1.26 -3.32 -8.19
CA TRP A 135 1.80 -4.46 -8.97
C TRP A 135 1.69 -5.82 -8.28
N VAL A 136 1.31 -5.84 -7.00
CA VAL A 136 1.33 -7.03 -6.15
C VAL A 136 -0.10 -7.54 -5.91
N VAL A 137 -1.00 -6.65 -5.49
CA VAL A 137 -2.37 -6.98 -5.09
C VAL A 137 -3.20 -7.57 -6.23
N PRO A 138 -3.19 -7.03 -7.48
CA PRO A 138 -3.91 -7.64 -8.59
C PRO A 138 -3.44 -9.06 -8.90
N ARG A 139 -2.13 -9.34 -8.76
CA ARG A 139 -1.58 -10.69 -8.94
C ARG A 139 -2.14 -11.66 -7.90
N ILE A 140 -2.14 -11.27 -6.62
CA ILE A 140 -2.69 -12.11 -5.55
C ILE A 140 -4.15 -12.45 -5.86
N ALA A 141 -4.98 -11.45 -6.17
CA ALA A 141 -6.39 -11.65 -6.46
C ALA A 141 -6.67 -12.39 -7.77
N ALA A 142 -5.72 -12.43 -8.71
CA ALA A 142 -5.79 -13.24 -9.92
C ALA A 142 -5.48 -14.73 -9.65
N GLU A 143 -4.60 -15.01 -8.68
CA GLU A 143 -4.12 -16.35 -8.35
C GLU A 143 -4.90 -17.00 -7.19
N ARG A 144 -5.66 -16.21 -6.42
CA ARG A 144 -6.40 -16.66 -5.24
C ARG A 144 -7.92 -16.46 -5.38
N ALA A 145 -8.66 -17.56 -5.24
CA ALA A 145 -10.12 -17.55 -5.28
C ALA A 145 -10.77 -17.14 -3.95
N ASP A 146 -10.00 -17.04 -2.87
CA ASP A 146 -10.46 -16.72 -1.53
C ASP A 146 -10.31 -15.24 -1.14
N ILE A 147 -9.94 -14.39 -2.10
CA ILE A 147 -10.01 -12.93 -1.94
C ILE A 147 -11.43 -12.48 -2.27
N THR A 148 -12.01 -11.62 -1.45
CA THR A 148 -13.38 -11.11 -1.59
C THR A 148 -13.45 -9.76 -2.27
N ALA A 149 -12.50 -8.87 -1.96
CA ALA A 149 -12.45 -7.51 -2.49
C ALA A 149 -11.04 -6.91 -2.41
N ILE A 150 -10.83 -5.80 -3.11
CA ILE A 150 -9.59 -5.01 -3.06
C ILE A 150 -9.91 -3.57 -2.68
N VAL A 151 -9.06 -2.97 -1.85
CA VAL A 151 -8.91 -1.53 -1.66
C VAL A 151 -7.53 -1.13 -2.17
N ALA A 152 -7.49 -0.38 -3.27
CA ALA A 152 -6.27 0.06 -3.92
C ALA A 152 -6.08 1.57 -3.66
N VAL A 153 -5.05 1.93 -2.91
CA VAL A 153 -4.76 3.30 -2.46
C VAL A 153 -3.59 3.87 -3.26
N SER A 154 -3.85 4.86 -4.11
CA SER A 154 -2.87 5.40 -5.06
C SER A 154 -2.01 4.32 -5.74
N PRO A 155 -2.63 3.28 -6.35
CA PRO A 155 -1.89 2.11 -6.81
C PRO A 155 -1.09 2.42 -8.07
N ALA A 156 0.11 1.88 -8.13
CA ALA A 156 0.93 1.84 -9.31
C ALA A 156 0.34 0.94 -10.42
N VAL A 157 0.49 1.33 -11.69
CA VAL A 157 0.10 0.50 -12.87
C VAL A 157 1.31 0.03 -13.65
N ASN A 158 2.13 0.93 -14.19
CA ASN A 158 3.33 0.59 -14.96
C ASN A 158 4.54 1.33 -14.40
N TRP A 159 5.59 0.57 -14.09
CA TRP A 159 6.79 1.10 -13.43
C TRP A 159 7.45 2.25 -14.18
N LEU A 160 7.67 2.10 -15.48
CA LEU A 160 8.40 3.09 -16.28
C LEU A 160 7.57 4.36 -16.49
N ARG A 161 6.27 4.22 -16.74
CA ARG A 161 5.38 5.37 -16.91
C ARG A 161 5.19 6.13 -15.61
N GLN A 162 4.98 5.43 -14.50
CA GLN A 162 4.94 6.04 -13.17
C GLN A 162 6.25 6.75 -12.85
N GLY A 163 7.40 6.13 -13.10
CA GLY A 163 8.69 6.76 -12.85
C GLY A 163 8.90 8.04 -13.64
N ARG A 164 8.45 8.06 -14.91
CA ARG A 164 8.48 9.27 -15.74
C ARG A 164 7.53 10.34 -15.21
N PHE A 165 6.31 9.99 -14.84
CA PHE A 165 5.35 10.91 -14.23
C PHE A 165 5.92 11.54 -12.96
N HIS A 166 6.39 10.70 -12.02
CA HIS A 166 6.93 11.16 -10.74
C HIS A 166 8.07 12.16 -10.92
N LEU A 167 9.03 11.86 -11.80
CA LEU A 167 10.11 12.79 -12.11
C LEU A 167 9.60 14.15 -12.62
N LEU A 168 8.64 14.14 -13.54
CA LEU A 168 8.10 15.39 -14.09
C LEU A 168 7.29 16.16 -13.05
N ALA A 169 6.49 15.48 -12.22
CA ALA A 169 5.70 16.08 -11.15
C ALA A 169 6.58 16.72 -10.07
N GLU A 170 7.70 16.08 -9.70
CA GLU A 170 8.68 16.67 -8.76
C GLU A 170 9.37 17.90 -9.37
N LEU A 171 9.75 17.85 -10.65
CA LEU A 171 10.32 19.00 -11.36
C LEU A 171 9.33 20.17 -11.45
N ASP A 172 8.05 19.88 -11.72
CA ASP A 172 6.97 20.89 -11.71
C ASP A 172 6.81 21.51 -10.32
N HIS A 173 6.75 20.68 -9.28
CA HIS A 173 6.61 21.13 -7.90
C HIS A 173 7.81 21.98 -7.43
N ALA A 174 9.03 21.59 -7.81
CA ALA A 174 10.25 22.34 -7.50
C ALA A 174 10.39 23.65 -8.30
N GLY A 175 9.52 23.91 -9.28
CA GLY A 175 9.64 25.05 -10.17
C GLY A 175 10.86 24.97 -11.09
N ALA A 176 11.27 23.76 -11.46
CA ALA A 176 12.48 23.51 -12.23
C ALA A 176 12.44 24.16 -13.62
N GLY A 177 13.54 24.81 -14.00
CA GLY A 177 13.68 25.45 -15.31
C GLY A 177 13.83 24.45 -16.46
N ALA A 178 13.69 24.92 -17.70
CA ALA A 178 13.77 24.06 -18.90
C ALA A 178 15.07 23.23 -18.98
N ARG A 179 16.23 23.82 -18.67
CA ARG A 179 17.53 23.13 -18.71
C ARG A 179 17.65 22.04 -17.65
N GLU A 180 17.14 22.30 -16.46
CA GLU A 180 17.13 21.33 -15.37
C GLU A 180 16.24 20.14 -15.71
N ARG A 181 15.04 20.42 -16.25
CA ARG A 181 14.14 19.40 -16.77
C ARG A 181 14.78 18.56 -17.86
N GLU A 182 15.39 19.18 -18.87
CA GLU A 182 16.06 18.47 -19.96
C GLU A 182 17.17 17.55 -19.43
N ARG A 183 18.00 18.04 -18.50
CA ARG A 183 19.05 17.22 -17.87
C ARG A 183 18.45 16.05 -17.10
N ALA A 184 17.48 16.29 -16.22
CA ALA A 184 16.87 15.25 -15.41
C ALA A 184 16.17 14.17 -16.26
N VAL A 185 15.49 14.58 -17.34
CA VAL A 185 14.90 13.65 -18.31
C VAL A 185 15.97 12.80 -18.99
N ALA A 186 17.07 13.41 -19.42
CA ALA A 186 18.18 12.71 -20.08
C ALA A 186 18.89 11.71 -19.16
N VAL A 187 19.10 12.05 -17.89
CA VAL A 187 19.63 11.15 -16.85
C VAL A 187 18.68 9.96 -16.66
N SER A 188 17.38 10.22 -16.49
CA SER A 188 16.37 9.17 -16.35
C SER A 188 16.32 8.24 -17.57
N ASP A 189 16.42 8.77 -18.79
CA ASP A 189 16.49 7.96 -20.00
C ASP A 189 17.78 7.13 -20.10
N GLN A 190 18.90 7.67 -19.61
CA GLN A 190 20.16 6.93 -19.50
C GLN A 190 20.03 5.76 -18.52
N THR A 191 19.49 6.01 -17.32
CA THR A 191 19.20 4.95 -16.34
C THR A 191 18.30 3.88 -16.96
N ARG A 192 17.25 4.27 -17.69
CA ARG A 192 16.35 3.33 -18.37
C ARG A 192 17.08 2.46 -19.39
N ARG A 193 17.95 3.04 -20.22
CA ARG A 193 18.77 2.28 -21.18
C ARG A 193 19.69 1.28 -20.49
N LEU A 194 20.31 1.65 -19.37
CA LEU A 194 21.17 0.77 -18.58
C LEU A 194 20.38 -0.39 -17.95
N LEU A 195 19.13 -0.14 -17.52
CA LEU A 195 18.22 -1.18 -17.03
C LEU A 195 17.81 -2.15 -18.18
N GLU A 196 17.43 -1.61 -19.34
CA GLU A 196 17.06 -2.39 -20.54
C GLU A 196 18.23 -3.28 -21.02
N GLN A 197 19.46 -2.77 -20.94
CA GLN A 197 20.68 -3.51 -21.28
C GLN A 197 21.12 -4.51 -20.19
N ARG A 198 20.46 -4.50 -19.02
CA ARG A 198 20.79 -5.34 -17.87
C ARG A 198 22.25 -5.20 -17.42
N CYS A 199 22.77 -3.97 -17.42
CA CYS A 199 24.12 -3.68 -16.98
C CYS A 199 24.33 -3.98 -15.49
N ASP A 200 25.54 -4.38 -15.11
CA ASP A 200 25.88 -4.55 -13.70
C ASP A 200 25.97 -3.19 -12.96
N PHE A 201 26.03 -3.26 -11.63
CA PHE A 201 26.09 -2.06 -10.79
C PHE A 201 27.34 -1.21 -11.08
N ALA A 202 28.50 -1.83 -11.35
CA ALA A 202 29.73 -1.12 -11.66
C ALA A 202 29.60 -0.28 -12.94
N THR A 203 29.01 -0.85 -13.99
CA THR A 203 28.73 -0.14 -15.24
C THR A 203 27.73 0.99 -15.01
N TYR A 204 26.64 0.75 -14.27
CA TYR A 204 25.68 1.80 -13.91
C TYR A 204 26.37 2.95 -13.18
N ARG A 205 27.14 2.64 -12.13
CA ARG A 205 27.77 3.64 -11.26
C ARG A 205 28.79 4.50 -12.00
N ASN A 206 29.52 3.92 -12.95
CA ASN A 206 30.51 4.61 -13.78
C ASN A 206 29.90 5.42 -14.93
N THR A 207 28.62 5.16 -15.26
CA THR A 207 27.96 5.79 -16.42
C THR A 207 26.94 6.85 -16.02
N THR A 208 26.30 6.70 -14.87
CA THR A 208 25.18 7.55 -14.46
C THR A 208 25.61 8.98 -14.16
N ASP A 209 24.91 9.95 -14.77
CA ASP A 209 25.05 11.39 -14.49
C ASP A 209 24.11 11.88 -13.36
N ASP A 210 23.56 10.92 -12.61
CA ASP A 210 22.68 11.16 -11.45
C ASP A 210 23.52 11.64 -10.25
N ASP A 211 23.12 12.78 -9.67
CA ASP A 211 23.77 13.38 -8.49
C ASP A 211 23.48 12.56 -7.21
N GLN A 212 22.42 11.72 -7.22
CA GLN A 212 22.05 10.80 -6.13
C GLN A 212 21.86 9.38 -6.66
N PRO A 213 22.94 8.74 -7.13
CA PRO A 213 22.86 7.43 -7.75
C PRO A 213 22.42 6.36 -6.73
N MET A 214 21.67 5.37 -7.22
CA MET A 214 21.28 4.21 -6.42
C MET A 214 22.51 3.50 -5.86
N ASP A 215 22.37 2.93 -4.67
CA ASP A 215 23.31 1.92 -4.18
C ASP A 215 23.13 0.59 -4.92
N GLU A 216 24.03 -0.36 -4.66
CA GLU A 216 24.04 -1.66 -5.34
C GLU A 216 22.75 -2.46 -5.07
N ALA A 217 22.26 -2.46 -3.82
CA ALA A 217 21.08 -3.21 -3.44
C ALA A 217 19.82 -2.66 -4.13
N ARG A 218 19.70 -1.33 -4.18
CA ARG A 218 18.61 -0.63 -4.86
C ARG A 218 18.68 -0.79 -6.37
N TRP A 219 19.88 -0.71 -6.98
CA TRP A 219 20.05 -1.02 -8.40
C TRP A 219 19.59 -2.45 -8.71
N GLY A 220 19.99 -3.42 -7.91
CA GLY A 220 19.55 -4.81 -8.06
C GLY A 220 18.03 -4.98 -7.93
N PHE A 221 17.39 -4.24 -7.01
CA PHE A 221 15.94 -4.23 -6.86
C PHE A 221 15.23 -3.63 -8.08
N VAL A 222 15.67 -2.48 -8.57
CA VAL A 222 15.09 -1.82 -9.75
C VAL A 222 15.33 -2.67 -11.01
N GLN A 223 16.52 -3.22 -11.19
CA GLN A 223 16.83 -4.10 -12.31
C GLN A 223 15.87 -5.30 -12.39
N ARG A 224 15.51 -5.90 -11.26
CA ARG A 224 14.52 -6.99 -11.21
C ARG A 224 13.08 -6.56 -11.52
N ASN A 225 12.72 -5.33 -11.20
CA ASN A 225 11.32 -4.92 -11.13
C ASN A 225 10.89 -3.84 -12.15
N HIS A 226 11.81 -3.18 -12.84
CA HIS A 226 11.51 -2.03 -13.70
C HIS A 226 10.55 -2.32 -14.86
N THR A 227 10.31 -3.59 -15.18
CA THR A 227 9.33 -4.03 -16.19
C THR A 227 7.95 -4.36 -15.61
N ALA A 228 7.71 -4.09 -14.32
CA ALA A 228 6.44 -4.38 -13.68
C ALA A 228 5.29 -3.58 -14.31
N ASP A 229 4.23 -4.29 -14.67
CA ASP A 229 3.01 -3.74 -15.24
C ASP A 229 1.80 -4.56 -14.75
N ALA A 230 0.89 -3.91 -14.04
CA ALA A 230 -0.28 -4.54 -13.43
C ALA A 230 -1.39 -4.86 -14.43
N THR A 231 -1.32 -4.40 -15.68
CA THR A 231 -2.42 -4.49 -16.66
C THR A 231 -2.85 -5.93 -16.91
N ALA A 232 -1.91 -6.88 -16.98
CA ALA A 232 -2.23 -8.30 -17.20
C ALA A 232 -2.98 -8.89 -16.00
N ASP A 233 -2.47 -8.64 -14.79
CA ASP A 233 -3.04 -9.14 -13.55
C ASP A 233 -4.42 -8.50 -13.28
N LEU A 234 -4.58 -7.20 -13.54
CA LEU A 234 -5.86 -6.49 -13.44
C LEU A 234 -6.96 -7.10 -14.34
N ARG A 235 -6.60 -7.60 -15.53
CA ARG A 235 -7.59 -8.29 -16.39
C ARG A 235 -8.07 -9.61 -15.79
N ALA A 236 -7.25 -10.24 -14.96
CA ALA A 236 -7.56 -11.49 -14.29
C ALA A 236 -8.34 -11.30 -12.98
N VAL A 237 -8.22 -10.15 -12.31
CA VAL A 237 -9.01 -9.80 -11.11
C VAL A 237 -10.50 -9.98 -11.39
N ARG A 238 -11.23 -10.70 -10.52
CA ARG A 238 -12.69 -10.94 -10.63
C ARG A 238 -13.53 -10.32 -9.52
N VAL A 239 -12.89 -9.81 -8.48
CA VAL A 239 -13.53 -9.22 -7.30
C VAL A 239 -13.77 -7.71 -7.47
N PRO A 240 -14.69 -7.12 -6.70
CA PRO A 240 -14.85 -5.66 -6.64
C PRO A 240 -13.60 -4.96 -6.11
N VAL A 241 -13.34 -3.77 -6.63
CA VAL A 241 -12.19 -2.92 -6.30
C VAL A 241 -12.65 -1.52 -5.93
N LEU A 242 -12.28 -1.04 -4.74
CA LEU A 242 -12.28 0.38 -4.42
C LEU A 242 -10.94 0.97 -4.86
N LEU A 243 -10.96 1.93 -5.78
CA LEU A 243 -9.80 2.69 -6.21
C LEU A 243 -9.83 4.08 -5.57
N MET A 244 -8.89 4.36 -4.68
CA MET A 244 -8.73 5.63 -3.98
C MET A 244 -7.56 6.41 -4.58
N LEU A 245 -7.78 7.64 -5.01
CA LEU A 245 -6.79 8.48 -5.70
C LEU A 245 -6.72 9.88 -5.08
N GLY A 246 -5.51 10.42 -4.91
CA GLY A 246 -5.29 11.77 -4.42
C GLY A 246 -5.11 12.76 -5.56
N ASP A 247 -5.82 13.88 -5.53
CA ASP A 247 -5.73 14.92 -6.56
C ASP A 247 -4.38 15.66 -6.58
N HIS A 248 -3.63 15.58 -5.48
CA HIS A 248 -2.29 16.14 -5.31
C HIS A 248 -1.18 15.07 -5.33
N ASP A 249 -1.48 13.86 -5.82
CA ASP A 249 -0.50 12.78 -5.91
C ASP A 249 0.60 13.11 -6.95
N ARG A 250 1.86 13.17 -6.49
CA ARG A 250 3.04 13.42 -7.32
C ARG A 250 3.83 12.16 -7.62
N ASN A 251 3.41 11.00 -7.11
CA ASN A 251 4.11 9.73 -7.29
C ASN A 251 3.45 8.88 -8.37
N VAL A 252 2.13 8.94 -8.50
CA VAL A 252 1.34 8.15 -9.44
C VAL A 252 0.46 9.07 -10.29
N ASP A 253 0.46 8.84 -11.60
CA ASP A 253 -0.46 9.52 -12.51
C ASP A 253 -1.89 9.02 -12.25
N THR A 254 -2.66 9.81 -11.51
CA THR A 254 -4.02 9.42 -11.12
C THR A 254 -4.99 9.41 -12.29
N VAL A 255 -4.74 10.17 -13.35
CA VAL A 255 -5.55 10.18 -14.56
C VAL A 255 -5.29 8.91 -15.37
N GLU A 256 -4.03 8.55 -15.59
CA GLU A 256 -3.65 7.29 -16.24
C GLU A 256 -4.21 6.09 -15.44
N THR A 257 -4.03 6.12 -14.12
CA THR A 257 -4.45 5.04 -13.22
C THR A 257 -5.97 4.85 -13.24
N GLU A 258 -6.74 5.93 -13.10
CA GLU A 258 -8.20 5.86 -13.17
C GLU A 258 -8.67 5.30 -14.52
N ASN A 259 -8.16 5.83 -15.62
CA ASN A 259 -8.53 5.38 -16.97
C ASN A 259 -8.22 3.89 -17.18
N THR A 260 -7.04 3.45 -16.74
CA THR A 260 -6.63 2.04 -16.87
C THR A 260 -7.54 1.12 -16.07
N TYR A 261 -7.80 1.45 -14.80
CA TYR A 261 -8.67 0.64 -13.94
C TYR A 261 -10.10 0.58 -14.49
N ARG A 262 -10.68 1.71 -14.90
CA ARG A 262 -12.03 1.75 -15.49
C ARG A 262 -12.11 0.93 -16.78
N GLN A 263 -11.12 1.06 -17.66
CA GLN A 263 -11.09 0.33 -18.93
C GLN A 263 -11.00 -1.19 -18.72
N ILE A 264 -10.23 -1.65 -17.74
CA ILE A 264 -10.00 -3.09 -17.51
C ILE A 264 -11.09 -3.73 -16.64
N LEU A 265 -11.49 -3.05 -15.56
CA LEU A 265 -12.37 -3.61 -14.54
C LEU A 265 -13.85 -3.33 -14.83
N GLY A 266 -14.16 -2.26 -15.57
CA GLY A 266 -15.53 -1.84 -15.87
C GLY A 266 -16.30 -1.53 -14.59
N GLU A 267 -17.49 -2.13 -14.44
CA GLU A 267 -18.37 -1.93 -13.26
C GLU A 267 -17.78 -2.48 -11.95
N ARG A 268 -16.70 -3.26 -12.01
CA ARG A 268 -16.07 -3.84 -10.82
C ARG A 268 -15.20 -2.83 -10.07
N VAL A 269 -14.88 -1.67 -10.65
CA VAL A 269 -14.13 -0.63 -9.95
C VAL A 269 -15.02 0.54 -9.53
N THR A 270 -15.00 0.84 -8.23
CA THR A 270 -15.55 2.07 -7.68
C THR A 270 -14.40 3.04 -7.46
N VAL A 271 -14.38 4.15 -8.21
CA VAL A 271 -13.33 5.17 -8.09
C VAL A 271 -13.76 6.27 -7.11
N ARG A 272 -12.84 6.69 -6.25
CA ARG A 272 -12.99 7.80 -5.32
C ARG A 272 -11.73 8.67 -5.37
N ARG A 273 -11.94 9.96 -5.59
CA ARG A 273 -10.88 10.97 -5.60
C ARG A 273 -10.98 11.81 -4.34
N PHE A 274 -9.83 12.24 -3.83
CA PHE A 274 -9.73 13.02 -2.60
C PHE A 274 -8.81 14.21 -2.85
N ASP A 275 -9.14 15.33 -2.19
CA ASP A 275 -8.20 16.46 -2.03
C ASP A 275 -7.08 16.05 -1.09
N ALA A 276 -6.16 15.24 -1.62
CA ALA A 276 -5.17 14.50 -0.86
C ALA A 276 -3.91 14.29 -1.71
N ALA A 277 -2.79 14.14 -1.02
CA ALA A 277 -1.53 13.78 -1.62
C ALA A 277 -1.35 12.25 -1.71
N HIS A 278 -0.15 11.77 -2.06
CA HIS A 278 0.06 10.34 -2.41
C HIS A 278 -0.32 9.37 -1.29
N SER A 279 -0.08 9.75 -0.03
CA SER A 279 -0.39 8.93 1.14
C SER A 279 -1.88 8.98 1.56
N MET A 280 -2.74 9.64 0.78
CA MET A 280 -4.08 10.11 1.16
C MET A 280 -4.06 11.14 2.30
N ALA A 281 -2.91 11.70 2.65
CA ALA A 281 -2.80 12.80 3.60
C ALA A 281 -3.38 14.10 3.02
N ALA A 282 -3.93 14.95 3.90
CA ALA A 282 -4.31 16.30 3.49
C ALA A 282 -3.07 17.04 2.92
N PRO A 283 -3.17 17.79 1.80
CA PRO A 283 -2.00 18.35 1.12
C PRO A 283 -1.09 19.19 2.05
N ALA A 284 -1.69 19.98 2.94
CA ALA A 284 -0.97 20.79 3.92
C ALA A 284 -0.05 19.96 4.85
N MET A 285 -0.34 18.67 5.06
CA MET A 285 0.47 17.78 5.91
C MET A 285 1.73 17.29 5.20
N GLU A 286 1.70 17.16 3.87
CA GLU A 286 2.89 16.81 3.08
C GLU A 286 3.73 18.04 2.73
N GLU A 287 3.10 19.19 2.46
CA GLU A 287 3.80 20.44 2.13
C GLU A 287 4.56 21.06 3.31
N HIS A 288 4.14 20.77 4.54
CA HIS A 288 4.73 21.33 5.75
C HIS A 288 5.21 20.23 6.70
N THR A 289 6.48 19.84 6.58
CA THR A 289 7.09 18.74 7.35
C THR A 289 6.83 18.83 8.86
N LEU A 290 6.96 20.02 9.45
CA LEU A 290 6.71 20.21 10.89
C LEU A 290 5.23 20.03 11.26
N LEU A 291 4.31 20.45 10.39
CA LEU A 291 2.88 20.30 10.60
C LEU A 291 2.44 18.85 10.43
N GLY A 292 2.94 18.16 9.41
CA GLY A 292 2.70 16.73 9.20
C GLY A 292 3.21 15.88 10.36
N LEU A 293 4.45 16.14 10.81
CA LEU A 293 5.03 15.46 11.98
C LEU A 293 4.24 15.74 13.25
N ALA A 294 3.89 17.00 13.53
CA ALA A 294 3.09 17.34 14.70
C ALA A 294 1.71 16.67 14.66
N THR A 295 1.05 16.67 13.51
CA THR A 295 -0.27 16.04 13.34
C THR A 295 -0.19 14.53 13.50
N GLY A 296 0.80 13.86 12.89
CA GLY A 296 1.02 12.43 13.10
C GLY A 296 1.26 12.05 14.56
N VAL A 297 1.96 12.90 15.32
CA VAL A 297 2.24 12.67 16.74
C VAL A 297 1.04 12.93 17.64
N PHE A 298 0.30 14.03 17.45
CA PHE A 298 -0.75 14.44 18.39
C PHE A 298 -2.17 14.06 17.94
N ARG A 299 -2.42 13.95 16.64
CA ARG A 299 -3.75 13.71 16.04
C ARG A 299 -3.63 12.88 14.75
N PRO A 300 -3.14 11.64 14.82
CA PRO A 300 -2.85 10.82 13.64
C PRO A 300 -4.05 10.64 12.70
N ARG A 301 -5.29 10.62 13.23
CA ARG A 301 -6.53 10.56 12.42
C ARG A 301 -6.68 11.77 11.49
N SER A 302 -6.22 12.95 11.90
CA SER A 302 -6.32 14.20 11.15
C SER A 302 -5.21 14.38 10.11
N LEU A 303 -4.32 13.39 9.97
CA LEU A 303 -3.30 13.41 8.92
C LEU A 303 -3.90 13.11 7.55
N LEU A 304 -4.90 12.21 7.51
CA LEU A 304 -5.61 11.85 6.29
C LEU A 304 -6.60 12.95 5.87
N ALA A 305 -6.79 13.10 4.57
CA ALA A 305 -7.76 14.05 4.03
C ALA A 305 -9.20 13.67 4.42
N ASP A 306 -10.08 14.67 4.39
CA ASP A 306 -11.49 14.49 4.76
C ASP A 306 -12.13 13.35 3.97
N THR A 307 -12.99 12.57 4.65
CA THR A 307 -13.76 11.43 4.10
C THR A 307 -12.95 10.21 3.61
N VAL A 308 -11.61 10.24 3.65
CA VAL A 308 -10.77 9.09 3.26
C VAL A 308 -11.12 7.85 4.09
N LEU A 309 -11.09 7.97 5.42
CA LEU A 309 -11.40 6.85 6.33
C LEU A 309 -12.87 6.44 6.27
N ASP A 310 -13.80 7.40 6.14
CA ASP A 310 -15.23 7.10 6.02
C ASP A 310 -15.56 6.33 4.73
N THR A 311 -14.89 6.70 3.62
CA THR A 311 -15.04 6.00 2.34
C THR A 311 -14.49 4.58 2.41
N TYR A 312 -13.32 4.42 3.03
CA TYR A 312 -12.74 3.11 3.25
C TYR A 312 -13.63 2.23 4.12
N ARG A 313 -14.07 2.73 5.28
CA ARG A 313 -14.99 2.04 6.19
C ARG A 313 -16.30 1.66 5.48
N GLY A 314 -16.94 2.60 4.79
CA GLY A 314 -18.19 2.34 4.09
C GLY A 314 -18.08 1.28 2.99
N TYR A 315 -16.92 1.15 2.36
CA TYR A 315 -16.66 0.06 1.42
C TYR A 315 -16.50 -1.30 2.12
N LEU A 316 -15.85 -1.34 3.27
CA LEU A 316 -15.75 -2.56 4.09
C LEU A 316 -17.13 -2.98 4.63
N ASP A 317 -17.94 -2.04 5.12
CA ASP A 317 -19.30 -2.30 5.60
C ASP A 317 -20.22 -2.90 4.52
N ALA A 318 -19.97 -2.55 3.25
CA ALA A 318 -20.70 -3.08 2.11
C ALA A 318 -20.15 -4.42 1.58
N ALA A 319 -19.02 -4.90 2.10
CA ALA A 319 -18.45 -6.16 1.66
C ALA A 319 -19.30 -7.34 2.16
N PRO A 320 -19.52 -8.37 1.33
CA PRO A 320 -20.37 -9.50 1.70
C PRO A 320 -19.80 -10.24 2.91
N ALA A 321 -20.67 -10.57 3.86
CA ALA A 321 -20.33 -11.38 5.01
C ALA A 321 -20.10 -12.86 4.58
N PRO A 322 -19.32 -13.64 5.35
CA PRO A 322 -19.12 -15.05 5.06
C PRO A 322 -20.46 -15.81 5.07
N GLY A 323 -20.93 -16.28 3.91
CA GLY A 323 -22.13 -17.15 3.80
C GLY A 323 -23.21 -16.69 2.81
N ASP A 324 -23.19 -15.46 2.33
CA ASP A 324 -24.23 -14.94 1.41
C ASP A 324 -24.09 -15.43 -0.04
N GLY A 325 -23.04 -16.22 -0.34
CA GLY A 325 -22.67 -16.66 -1.70
C GLY A 325 -23.09 -18.08 -2.12
N THR A 326 -23.81 -18.86 -1.29
CA THR A 326 -24.25 -20.22 -1.65
C THR A 326 -25.76 -20.42 -1.54
N GLY A 327 -26.51 -19.69 -2.37
CA GLY A 327 -27.87 -20.07 -2.74
C GLY A 327 -27.88 -21.33 -3.62
N SER A 328 -27.67 -22.51 -3.04
CA SER A 328 -28.02 -23.77 -3.70
C SER A 328 -29.53 -23.78 -4.00
N PRO A 329 -29.98 -24.08 -5.24
CA PRO A 329 -31.40 -24.20 -5.52
C PRO A 329 -31.97 -25.35 -4.69
N ARG A 330 -32.97 -25.08 -3.84
CA ARG A 330 -33.78 -26.14 -3.24
C ARG A 330 -34.47 -26.90 -4.38
N PRO A 331 -34.39 -28.25 -4.42
CA PRO A 331 -35.17 -29.01 -5.39
C PRO A 331 -36.67 -28.84 -5.09
N PRO A 332 -37.52 -28.77 -6.13
CA PRO A 332 -38.96 -28.65 -5.94
C PRO A 332 -39.50 -29.89 -5.22
N ARG A 333 -40.42 -29.65 -4.28
CA ARG A 333 -41.25 -30.68 -3.66
C ARG A 333 -42.36 -31.12 -4.60
#